data_AF-A0A151H144-F1
#
_entry.id   AF-A0A151H144-F1
#
_cell.length_a   1.000
_cell.length_b   1.000
_cell.length_c   1.000
_cell.angle_alpha   90.00
_cell.angle_beta   90.00
_cell.angle_gamma   90.00
#
_symmetry.space_group_name_H-M   'P 1'
#
loop_
_entity.id
_entity.type
_entity.pdbx_description
1 polymer ?
#
loop_
_entity_poly.entity_id
_entity_poly.type
_entity_poly.pdbx_seq_one_letter_code
_entity_poly.pdbx_strand_id
1 'polypeptide(L)' 'HDLPADSPYHGGVYHGKLVFPPNYPFAPPSIFMLTPSGRFEVNKRICMSMSDFHPESWNPSWRLETLVTAFLSFML' A
#
# COMPACT_ATOMS: atom_id res chain seq x y z
N HIS A 1 -7.53 0.05 14.67
CA HIS A 1 -7.42 1.50 14.40
C HIS A 1 -8.48 1.82 13.39
N ASP A 2 -9.56 2.45 13.85
CA ASP A 2 -10.67 2.80 12.97
C ASP A 2 -10.33 4.11 12.27
N LEU A 3 -10.59 4.15 10.97
CA LEU A 3 -10.54 5.38 10.18
C LEU A 3 -11.62 6.36 10.70
N PRO A 4 -11.52 7.68 10.42
CA PRO A 4 -12.56 8.64 10.77
C PRO A 4 -13.96 8.14 10.41
N ALA A 5 -14.96 8.43 11.23
CA ALA A 5 -16.32 7.89 11.08
C ALA A 5 -17.00 8.31 9.75
N ASP A 6 -16.55 9.42 9.18
CA ASP A 6 -16.99 9.97 7.89
C ASP A 6 -16.21 9.40 6.69
N SER A 7 -15.15 8.63 6.93
CA SER A 7 -14.42 7.93 5.86
C SER A 7 -15.31 6.86 5.22
N PRO A 8 -15.34 6.72 3.89
CA PRO A 8 -16.09 5.66 3.21
C PRO A 8 -15.56 4.25 3.54
N TYR A 9 -14.40 4.15 4.19
CA TYR A 9 -13.76 2.91 4.58
C TYR A 9 -13.89 2.61 6.09
N HIS A 10 -14.62 3.44 6.86
CA HIS A 10 -14.84 3.23 8.28
C HIS A 10 -15.46 1.84 8.56
N GLY A 11 -14.89 1.11 9.53
CA GLY A 11 -15.31 -0.25 9.88
C GLY A 11 -14.95 -1.34 8.84
N GLY A 12 -14.32 -0.98 7.72
CA GLY A 12 -13.90 -1.92 6.69
C GLY A 12 -12.67 -2.72 7.09
N VAL A 13 -12.62 -4.00 6.69
CA VAL A 13 -11.45 -4.86 6.84
C VAL A 13 -10.93 -5.24 5.46
N TYR A 14 -9.76 -4.73 5.11
CA TYR A 14 -9.16 -4.92 3.80
C TYR A 14 -7.85 -5.70 3.90
N HIS A 15 -7.68 -6.70 3.04
CA HIS A 15 -6.45 -7.49 2.99
C HIS A 15 -5.57 -7.01 1.85
N GLY A 16 -4.31 -6.72 2.15
CA GLY A 16 -3.29 -6.34 1.17
C GLY A 16 -2.17 -7.37 1.07
N LYS A 17 -1.37 -7.27 0.01
CA LYS A 17 -0.17 -8.08 -0.18
C LYS A 17 0.99 -7.18 -0.63
N LEU A 18 2.13 -7.31 0.02
CA LEU A 18 3.41 -6.77 -0.42
C LEU A 18 4.24 -7.90 -1.02
N VAL A 19 4.80 -7.69 -2.20
CA VAL A 19 5.76 -8.64 -2.80
C VAL A 19 7.10 -7.92 -2.96
N PHE A 20 8.08 -8.34 -2.17
CA PHE A 20 9.41 -7.76 -2.16
C PHE A 20 10.26 -8.35 -3.30
N PRO A 21 11.02 -7.51 -4.02
CA PRO A 21 11.98 -8.00 -5.00
C PRO A 21 13.20 -8.62 -4.29
N PRO A 22 14.00 -9.45 -4.99
CA PRO A 22 15.19 -10.08 -4.42
C PRO A 22 16.25 -9.11 -3.88
N ASN A 23 16.27 -7.87 -4.37
CA ASN A 23 17.20 -6.82 -3.96
C ASN A 23 16.60 -5.82 -2.95
N TYR A 24 15.46 -6.13 -2.30
CA TYR A 24 14.95 -5.34 -1.20
C TYR A 24 16.00 -5.24 -0.06
N PRO A 25 16.21 -4.07 0.58
CA PRO A 25 15.46 -2.82 0.45
C PRO A 25 15.99 -1.85 -0.61
N PHE A 26 16.88 -2.26 -1.53
CA PHE A 26 17.40 -1.37 -2.58
C PHE A 26 16.41 -1.12 -3.74
N ALA A 27 15.29 -1.84 -3.76
CA ALA A 27 14.16 -1.58 -4.65
C ALA A 27 12.82 -1.70 -3.89
N PRO A 28 11.79 -0.95 -4.31
CA PRO A 28 10.47 -0.96 -3.69
C PRO A 28 9.72 -2.30 -3.90
N PRO A 29 8.76 -2.65 -3.02
CA PRO A 29 7.85 -3.77 -3.24
C PRO A 29 6.75 -3.43 -4.27
N SER A 30 6.13 -4.47 -4.84
CA SER A 30 4.79 -4.32 -5.44
C SER A 30 3.71 -4.45 -4.38
N ILE A 31 2.62 -3.72 -4.57
CA ILE A 31 1.52 -3.57 -3.60
C ILE A 31 0.23 -4.00 -4.28
N PHE A 32 -0.57 -4.80 -3.58
CA PHE A 32 -1.84 -5.32 -4.09
C PHE A 32 -2.92 -5.18 -3.04
N MET A 33 -4.15 -4.94 -3.49
CA MET A 33 -5.36 -5.13 -2.72
C MET A 33 -5.94 -6.52 -3.04
N LEU A 34 -6.30 -7.29 -2.02
CA LEU A 34 -6.85 -8.65 -2.17
C LEU A 34 -8.36 -8.71 -1.95
N THR A 35 -8.94 -7.68 -1.32
CA THR A 35 -10.37 -7.57 -1.04
C THR A 35 -10.99 -6.41 -1.83
N PRO A 36 -12.23 -6.51 -2.32
CA PRO A 36 -12.91 -5.38 -2.95
C PRO A 36 -12.91 -4.16 -2.03
N SER A 37 -12.30 -3.05 -2.48
CA SER A 37 -12.21 -1.81 -1.70
C SER A 37 -13.01 -0.65 -2.30
N GLY A 38 -13.56 -0.79 -3.51
CA GLY A 38 -14.17 0.31 -4.26
C GLY A 38 -13.17 1.33 -4.84
N ARG A 39 -11.90 1.27 -4.41
CA ARG A 39 -10.82 2.16 -4.89
C ARG A 39 -9.82 1.46 -5.79
N PHE A 40 -9.41 0.26 -5.41
CA PHE A 40 -8.37 -0.49 -6.10
C PHE A 40 -8.93 -1.78 -6.68
N GLU A 41 -8.47 -2.13 -7.87
CA GLU A 41 -8.81 -3.41 -8.49
C GLU A 41 -8.11 -4.56 -7.75
N VAL A 42 -8.86 -5.60 -7.45
CA VAL A 42 -8.37 -6.76 -6.70
C VAL A 42 -7.30 -7.49 -7.50
N ASN A 43 -6.24 -7.95 -6.82
CA ASN A 43 -5.11 -8.67 -7.40
C ASN A 43 -4.35 -7.91 -8.51
N LYS A 44 -4.51 -6.59 -8.59
CA LYS A 44 -3.75 -5.74 -9.51
C LYS A 44 -2.65 -4.99 -8.77
N ARG A 45 -1.51 -4.80 -9.44
CA ARG A 45 -0.42 -3.97 -8.93
C ARG A 45 -0.90 -2.54 -8.79
N ILE A 46 -0.71 -1.94 -7.61
CA ILE A 46 -1.11 -0.57 -7.29
C ILE A 46 0.07 0.36 -7.53
N CYS A 47 -0.14 1.38 -8.36
CA CYS A 47 0.85 2.41 -8.64
C CYS A 47 0.81 3.51 -7.58
N MET A 48 1.90 3.64 -6.82
CA MET A 48 2.15 4.68 -5.81
C MET A 48 3.63 5.03 -5.77
N SER A 49 3.98 6.19 -5.22
CA SER A 49 5.38 6.65 -5.09
C SER A 49 6.29 5.68 -4.32
N MET A 50 5.72 4.80 -3.49
CA MET A 50 6.44 3.77 -2.72
C MET A 50 6.37 2.36 -3.32
N SER A 51 5.79 2.22 -4.51
CA SER A 51 5.64 0.94 -5.21
C SER A 51 6.70 0.75 -6.29
N ASP A 52 6.81 -0.47 -6.80
CA ASP A 52 7.68 -0.86 -7.92
C ASP A 52 7.38 -0.20 -9.27
N PHE A 53 6.34 0.64 -9.37
CA PHE A 53 6.18 1.54 -10.52
C PHE A 53 7.12 2.75 -10.49
N HIS A 54 7.61 3.14 -9.31
CA HIS A 54 8.41 4.34 -9.10
C HIS A 54 9.72 4.08 -8.33
N PRO A 55 10.66 3.28 -8.86
CA PRO A 55 11.96 3.04 -8.21
C PRO A 55 12.75 4.32 -7.90
N GLU A 56 12.56 5.38 -8.69
CA GLU A 56 13.21 6.68 -8.52
C GLU A 56 12.76 7.43 -7.26
N SER A 57 11.56 7.14 -6.75
CA SER A 57 10.98 7.78 -5.56
C SER A 57 11.18 6.94 -4.28
N TRP A 58 11.76 5.75 -4.42
CA TRP A 58 11.95 4.82 -3.32
C TRP A 58 13.08 5.24 -2.38
N ASN A 59 12.82 5.17 -1.07
CA ASN A 59 13.86 5.33 -0.05
C ASN A 59 14.07 4.01 0.70
N PRO A 60 15.26 3.37 0.58
CA PRO A 60 15.60 2.13 1.29
C PRO A 60 15.52 2.21 2.82
N SER A 61 15.45 3.41 3.39
CA SER A 61 15.33 3.65 4.82
C SER A 61 13.88 3.58 5.33
N TRP A 62 12.89 3.54 4.44
CA TRP A 62 11.49 3.40 4.84
C TRP A 62 11.21 2.01 5.42
N ARG A 63 10.56 2.01 6.58
CA ARG A 63 10.18 0.78 7.27
C ARG A 63 8.84 0.28 6.77
N LEU A 64 8.54 -0.99 7.06
CA LEU A 64 7.24 -1.59 6.74
C LEU A 64 6.10 -0.82 7.40
N GLU A 65 6.27 -0.34 8.63
CA GLU A 65 5.26 0.48 9.30
C GLU A 65 4.98 1.76 8.51
N THR A 66 6.02 2.42 8.00
CA THR A 66 5.89 3.63 7.17
C THR A 66 5.10 3.36 5.90
N LEU A 67 5.34 2.22 5.23
CA LEU A 67 4.60 1.84 4.02
C LEU A 67 3.11 1.61 4.32
N VAL A 68 2.80 0.90 5.41
CA VAL A 68 1.41 0.63 5.78
C VAL A 68 0.70 1.93 6.20
N THR A 69 1.35 2.80 6.98
CA THR A 69 0.80 4.12 7.33
C THR A 69 0.58 5.00 6.10
N ALA A 70 1.53 5.01 5.17
CA ALA A 70 1.40 5.79 3.95
C ALA A 70 0.35 5.19 3.01
N PHE A 71 0.17 3.86 2.97
CA PHE A 71 -0.95 3.25 2.25
C PHE A 71 -2.30 3.62 2.87
N LEU A 72 -2.39 3.61 4.20
CA LEU A 72 -3.61 3.98 4.94
C LEU A 72 -4.06 5.41 4.62
N SER A 73 -3.14 6.34 4.36
CA SER A 73 -3.53 7.71 4.01
C SER A 73 -4.24 7.83 2.66
N PHE A 74 -4.11 6.84 1.75
CA PHE A 74 -4.90 6.75 0.52
C PHE A 74 -6.29 6.12 0.75
N MET A 75 -6.55 5.62 1.96
CA MET A 75 -7.80 5.00 2.41
C MET A 75 -8.48 5.85 3.50
N LEU A 76 -8.08 7.10 3.69
CA LEU A 76 -8.82 8.07 4.51
C LEU A 76 -9.99 8.65 3.70
#